data_AF-A0A2Z5JVX7-F1
#
_entry.id   AF-A0A2Z5JVX7-F1
#
_cell.length_a   1.000
_cell.length_b   1.000
_cell.length_c   1.000
_cell.angle_alpha   90.00
_cell.angle_beta   90.00
_cell.angle_gamma   90.00
#
_symmetry.space_group_name_H-M   'P 1'
#
loop_
_entity.id
_entity.type
_entity.pdbx_description
1 polymer ?
#
loop_
_entity_poly.entity_id
_entity_poly.type
_entity_poly.pdbx_seq_one_letter_code
_entity_poly.pdbx_strand_id
1 'polypeptide(L)'
;MIPGEDGAKRAVHGQLVKVLTHRRDDRGMTLEGFASRCVRRGEVHELVTTDHTETAAGARIDRVGFLGFVEIGCGGVIDRGDEVWAGGVRVGTVLGFDACHFPNHYNILITVPEPLTGPQVGLAPEAEVRFEQRAEARSPGASMNPRINLAELEPAAYQAMLGLEQYLASSPLPAPLRELVKLRASQLNGCSFCVELHRHQAGNGGETDERLSSLVRWRAAPCFSAAERAALALAEAATRLGTEGVPDAVWDEAAAHFDDRQLAALVMTVATVNAWNRIALSTGLVAKRAGSLREHTEPKGTRLTSVDAPDDARGGGEAPQVPA
;
A
#
# COMPACT_ATOMS: atom_id res chain seq x y z
N MET A 1 5.18 2.59 2.97
CA MET A 1 3.86 2.70 3.62
C MET A 1 2.89 1.92 2.76
N ILE A 2 2.24 0.91 3.33
CA ILE A 2 1.21 0.12 2.62
C ILE A 2 -0.09 0.93 2.71
N PRO A 3 -0.61 1.47 1.59
CA PRO A 3 -1.84 2.26 1.65
C PRO A 3 -3.02 1.37 2.05
N GLY A 4 -3.59 1.58 3.25
CA GLY A 4 -4.74 0.84 3.77
C GLY A 4 -4.54 0.11 5.09
N GLU A 5 -3.30 0.04 5.60
CA GLU A 5 -3.01 -0.58 6.92
C GLU A 5 -2.87 0.45 8.06
N ASP A 6 -2.62 1.72 7.74
CA ASP A 6 -2.41 2.77 8.75
C ASP A 6 -3.75 3.35 9.21
N GLY A 7 -4.18 2.93 10.39
CA GLY A 7 -5.28 3.56 11.14
C GLY A 7 -4.85 4.85 11.84
N ALA A 8 -5.81 5.50 12.50
CA ALA A 8 -5.51 6.60 13.40
C ALA A 8 -4.58 6.12 14.53
N LYS A 9 -3.57 6.92 14.86
CA LYS A 9 -2.67 6.66 15.98
C LYS A 9 -2.60 7.85 16.93
N ARG A 10 -2.27 7.57 18.19
CA ARG A 10 -1.92 8.64 19.13
C ARG A 10 -0.59 9.28 18.74
N ALA A 11 -0.47 10.58 18.94
CA ALA A 11 0.81 11.27 18.86
C ALA A 11 1.81 10.68 19.87
N VAL A 12 3.07 10.53 19.46
CA VAL A 12 4.17 10.19 20.36
C VAL A 12 4.83 11.49 20.80
N HIS A 13 4.97 11.70 22.11
CA HIS A 13 5.65 12.87 22.67
C HIS A 13 6.86 12.47 23.51
N GLY A 14 7.80 13.40 23.64
CA GLY A 14 9.04 13.26 24.40
C GLY A 14 9.70 14.60 24.67
N GLN A 15 10.87 14.57 25.28
CA GLN A 15 11.66 15.76 25.61
C GLN A 15 13.11 15.59 25.18
N LEU A 16 13.73 16.65 24.70
CA LEU A 16 15.15 16.62 24.37
C LEU A 16 16.00 16.50 25.64
N VAL A 17 16.78 15.43 25.75
CA VAL A 17 17.74 15.24 26.85
C VAL A 17 19.12 15.80 26.50
N LYS A 18 19.40 16.03 25.21
CA LYS A 18 20.64 16.62 24.72
C LYS A 18 20.42 17.30 23.38
N VAL A 19 21.00 18.48 23.19
CA VAL A 19 21.00 19.21 21.92
C VAL A 19 22.32 18.97 21.19
N LEU A 20 22.27 18.76 19.89
CA LEU A 20 23.44 18.57 19.02
C LEU A 20 23.59 19.75 18.06
N THR A 21 24.84 20.08 17.72
CA THR A 21 25.18 21.35 17.06
C THR A 21 25.91 21.19 15.72
N HIS A 22 26.10 19.96 15.24
CA HIS A 22 26.95 19.67 14.10
C HIS A 22 26.18 19.10 12.89
N ARG A 23 26.84 19.13 11.73
CA ARG A 23 26.39 18.52 10.46
C ARG A 23 27.48 17.60 9.93
N ARG A 24 27.13 16.70 9.01
CA ARG A 24 28.07 15.88 8.23
C ARG A 24 27.55 15.68 6.81
N ASP A 25 28.45 15.53 5.85
CA ASP A 25 28.12 15.29 4.44
C ASP A 25 28.58 13.90 3.94
N ASP A 26 29.12 13.07 4.83
CA ASP A 26 29.72 11.75 4.58
C ASP A 26 29.30 10.72 5.64
N ARG A 27 28.11 10.91 6.25
CA ARG A 27 27.71 10.18 7.45
C ARG A 27 27.55 8.67 7.27
N GLY A 28 27.19 8.19 6.07
CA GLY A 28 27.04 6.77 5.75
C GLY A 28 25.92 6.04 6.51
N MET A 29 24.83 6.73 6.86
CA MET A 29 23.65 6.07 7.46
C MET A 29 22.89 5.25 6.41
N THR A 30 22.16 4.24 6.86
CA THR A 30 21.40 3.33 6.00
C THR A 30 19.95 3.25 6.46
N LEU A 31 19.02 3.50 5.54
CA LEU A 31 17.59 3.46 5.85
C LEU A 31 17.13 2.01 6.11
N GLU A 32 16.53 1.78 7.26
CA GLU A 32 15.93 0.49 7.63
C GLU A 32 14.74 0.11 6.74
N GLY A 33 14.49 -1.20 6.65
CA GLY A 33 13.42 -1.74 5.80
C GLY A 33 12.00 -1.53 6.32
N PHE A 34 11.84 -1.27 7.62
CA PHE A 34 10.54 -1.02 8.22
C PHE A 34 10.15 0.46 8.13
N ALA A 35 8.88 0.71 7.80
CA ALA A 35 8.34 2.07 7.68
C ALA A 35 7.87 2.66 9.02
N SER A 36 7.78 1.84 10.06
CA SER A 36 7.28 2.22 11.38
C SER A 36 8.08 1.58 12.49
N ARG A 37 8.09 2.22 13.66
CA ARG A 37 8.76 1.72 14.85
C ARG A 37 7.89 1.89 16.09
N CYS A 38 7.64 0.79 16.79
CA CYS A 38 7.10 0.82 18.14
C CYS A 38 8.17 1.36 19.11
N VAL A 39 7.80 2.33 19.93
CA VAL A 39 8.65 2.93 20.97
C VAL A 39 8.01 2.78 22.33
N ARG A 40 8.83 2.67 23.37
CA ARG A 40 8.39 2.63 24.77
C ARG A 40 8.75 3.92 25.48
N ARG A 41 7.98 4.25 26.52
CA ARG A 41 8.33 5.34 27.44
C ARG A 41 9.72 5.08 28.05
N GLY A 42 10.56 6.10 28.08
CA GLY A 42 11.93 6.07 28.58
C GLY A 42 12.97 5.60 27.55
N GLU A 43 12.57 5.18 26.34
CA GLU A 43 13.55 4.95 25.27
C GLU A 43 14.16 6.28 24.81
N VAL A 44 15.45 6.27 24.51
CA VAL A 44 16.18 7.45 24.00
C VAL A 44 16.57 7.22 22.54
N HIS A 45 16.26 8.19 21.68
CA HIS A 45 16.55 8.13 20.23
C HIS A 45 17.26 9.41 19.77
N GLU A 46 18.12 9.30 18.76
CA GLU A 46 18.83 10.44 18.18
C GLU A 46 18.02 11.01 17.01
N LEU A 47 17.77 12.32 17.01
CA LEU A 47 17.03 13.03 15.96
C LEU A 47 17.99 13.60 14.93
N VAL A 48 17.87 13.09 13.70
CA VAL A 48 18.77 13.42 12.60
C VAL A 48 17.95 13.94 11.43
N THR A 49 18.24 15.15 10.98
CA THR A 49 17.63 15.72 9.78
C THR A 49 18.47 15.41 8.55
N THR A 50 17.83 15.29 7.39
CA THR A 50 18.47 15.05 6.10
C THR A 50 17.63 15.64 4.97
N ASP A 51 18.27 15.98 3.85
CA ASP A 51 17.60 16.34 2.59
C ASP A 51 17.30 15.12 1.69
N HIS A 52 17.64 13.92 2.16
CA HIS A 52 17.30 12.67 1.49
C HIS A 52 15.77 12.47 1.44
N THR A 53 15.29 11.90 0.35
CA THR A 53 13.85 11.68 0.11
C THR A 53 13.51 10.25 -0.33
N GLU A 54 14.48 9.43 -0.72
CA GLU A 54 14.22 8.05 -1.12
C GLU A 54 13.86 7.22 0.11
N THR A 55 12.92 6.29 -0.08
CA THR A 55 12.34 5.52 1.01
C THR A 55 12.64 4.02 0.91
N ALA A 56 13.52 3.64 -0.02
CA ALA A 56 13.94 2.27 -0.24
C ALA A 56 14.81 1.77 0.92
N ALA A 57 14.59 0.53 1.35
CA ALA A 57 15.45 -0.12 2.32
C ALA A 57 16.89 -0.17 1.80
N GLY A 58 17.87 0.15 2.65
CA GLY A 58 19.27 0.20 2.26
C GLY A 58 19.71 1.51 1.60
N ALA A 59 18.81 2.49 1.43
CA ALA A 59 19.19 3.80 0.89
C ALA A 59 20.25 4.46 1.78
N ARG A 60 21.32 4.95 1.15
CA ARG A 60 22.45 5.59 1.84
C ARG A 60 22.17 7.07 2.07
N ILE A 61 22.41 7.52 3.31
CA ILE A 61 22.16 8.89 3.77
C ILE A 61 23.47 9.46 4.32
N ASP A 62 24.04 10.41 3.59
CA ASP A 62 25.32 11.03 3.96
C ASP A 62 25.17 12.46 4.49
N ARG A 63 24.30 13.27 3.90
CA ARG A 63 24.08 14.68 4.28
C ARG A 63 23.06 14.80 5.40
N VAL A 64 23.55 15.17 6.59
CA VAL A 64 22.76 15.17 7.82
C VAL A 64 23.06 16.35 8.74
N GLY A 65 22.05 16.76 9.51
CA GLY A 65 22.15 17.70 10.61
C GLY A 65 21.55 17.10 11.88
N PHE A 66 22.19 17.32 13.02
CA PHE A 66 21.80 16.65 14.26
C PHE A 66 21.04 17.62 15.16
N LEU A 67 19.81 17.26 15.54
CA LEU A 67 19.00 18.09 16.45
C LEU A 67 19.34 17.80 17.91
N GLY A 68 19.40 16.53 18.28
CA GLY A 68 19.50 16.13 19.67
C GLY A 68 19.11 14.69 19.95
N PHE A 69 19.16 14.30 21.21
CA PHE A 69 18.57 13.06 21.72
C PHE A 69 17.25 13.37 22.39
N VAL A 70 16.23 12.56 22.10
CA VAL A 70 14.90 12.66 22.71
C VAL A 70 14.65 11.46 23.61
N GLU A 71 14.19 11.69 24.83
CA GLU A 71 13.59 10.65 25.67
C GLU A 71 12.08 10.60 25.37
N ILE A 72 11.59 9.40 25.04
CA ILE A 72 10.20 9.17 24.71
C ILE A 72 9.34 9.22 25.98
N GLY A 73 8.40 10.15 26.06
CA GLY A 73 7.51 10.36 27.21
C GLY A 73 6.31 9.40 27.25
N CYS A 74 5.90 8.86 26.11
CA CYS A 74 4.83 7.87 26.02
C CYS A 74 5.15 6.76 25.01
N GLY A 75 4.76 5.52 25.31
CA GLY A 75 4.86 4.45 24.31
C GLY A 75 4.00 4.76 23.08
N GLY A 76 4.26 4.15 21.94
CA GLY A 76 3.46 4.35 20.73
C GLY A 76 4.14 3.83 19.49
N VAL A 77 3.69 4.30 18.33
CA VAL A 77 4.27 3.98 17.03
C VAL A 77 4.69 5.30 16.39
N ILE A 78 5.93 5.36 15.90
CA ILE A 78 6.41 6.45 15.04
C ILE A 78 6.41 5.90 13.62
N ASP A 79 5.80 6.63 12.69
CA ASP A 79 5.65 6.20 11.29
C ASP A 79 6.42 7.13 10.38
N ARG A 80 6.99 6.57 9.31
CA ARG A 80 7.42 7.34 8.15
C ARG A 80 6.24 8.18 7.68
N GLY A 81 6.43 9.49 7.54
CA GLY A 81 5.37 10.42 7.19
C GLY A 81 4.81 11.24 8.37
N ASP A 82 5.14 10.89 9.62
CA ASP A 82 4.80 11.72 10.77
C ASP A 82 5.44 13.10 10.66
N GLU A 83 4.69 14.13 11.02
CA GLU A 83 5.24 15.45 11.24
C GLU A 83 6.02 15.46 12.55
N VAL A 84 7.23 16.01 12.50
CA VAL A 84 8.08 16.17 13.68
C VAL A 84 8.05 17.62 14.11
N TRP A 85 7.58 17.84 15.33
CA TRP A 85 7.56 19.13 16.00
C TRP A 85 8.57 19.11 17.13
N ALA A 86 9.35 20.18 17.26
CA ALA A 86 10.30 20.33 18.36
C ALA A 86 10.33 21.80 18.81
N GLY A 87 10.25 22.04 20.13
CA GLY A 87 10.25 23.41 20.67
C GLY A 87 9.10 24.28 20.14
N GLY A 88 7.97 23.68 19.79
CA GLY A 88 6.81 24.37 19.20
C GLY A 88 6.91 24.68 17.71
N VAL A 89 8.00 24.30 17.04
CA VAL A 89 8.21 24.52 15.60
C VAL A 89 8.13 23.19 14.85
N ARG A 90 7.48 23.19 13.68
CA ARG A 90 7.49 22.05 12.75
C ARG A 90 8.86 21.94 12.10
N VAL A 91 9.59 20.87 12.41
CA VAL A 91 10.94 20.62 11.90
C VAL A 91 10.88 19.98 10.51
N GLY A 92 10.12 18.91 10.34
CA GLY A 92 10.12 18.12 9.10
C GLY A 92 9.19 16.93 9.18
N THR A 93 9.52 15.88 8.40
CA THR A 93 8.72 14.66 8.33
C THR A 93 9.61 13.44 8.53
N VAL A 94 9.16 12.45 9.31
CA VAL A 94 9.91 11.21 9.52
C VAL A 94 10.13 10.50 8.18
N LEU A 95 11.39 10.33 7.81
CA LEU A 95 11.83 9.54 6.65
C LEU A 95 11.91 8.05 7.00
N GLY A 96 12.33 7.74 8.23
CA GLY A 96 12.45 6.38 8.73
C GLY A 96 13.50 6.30 9.82
N PHE A 97 14.19 5.16 9.87
CA PHE A 97 15.08 4.82 10.98
C PHE A 97 16.41 4.30 10.45
N ASP A 98 17.47 4.48 11.23
CA ASP A 98 18.78 3.88 11.00
C ASP A 98 19.27 3.25 12.30
N ALA A 99 19.85 2.05 12.18
CA ALA A 99 20.30 1.25 13.32
C ALA A 99 21.82 1.26 13.51
N CYS A 100 22.56 2.23 12.96
CA CYS A 100 24.03 2.18 12.97
C CYS A 100 24.63 2.17 14.39
N HIS A 101 23.86 2.60 15.40
CA HIS A 101 24.24 2.59 16.81
C HIS A 101 23.47 1.56 17.66
N PHE A 102 22.69 0.67 17.05
CA PHE A 102 21.97 -0.36 17.78
C PHE A 102 22.96 -1.33 18.47
N PRO A 103 22.71 -1.79 19.71
CA PRO A 103 21.50 -1.65 20.52
C PRO A 103 21.41 -0.40 21.40
N ASN A 104 22.37 0.54 21.33
CA ASN A 104 22.38 1.71 22.19
C ASN A 104 21.16 2.62 21.91
N HIS A 105 21.00 3.06 20.67
CA HIS A 105 19.85 3.85 20.23
C HIS A 105 19.61 3.69 18.73
N TYR A 106 18.40 4.03 18.28
CA TYR A 106 18.12 4.25 16.85
C TYR A 106 18.25 5.73 16.53
N ASN A 107 18.62 6.00 15.28
CA ASN A 107 18.47 7.32 14.68
C ASN A 107 17.07 7.42 14.07
N ILE A 108 16.33 8.47 14.40
CA ILE A 108 15.10 8.86 13.72
C ILE A 108 15.46 9.88 12.66
N LEU A 109 15.28 9.49 11.40
CA LEU A 109 15.63 10.29 10.24
C LEU A 109 14.46 11.19 9.86
N ILE A 110 14.71 12.47 9.68
CA ILE A 110 13.72 13.52 9.44
C ILE A 110 14.06 14.23 8.12
N THR A 111 13.22 14.08 7.11
CA THR A 111 13.35 14.79 5.84
C THR A 111 13.02 16.28 6.03
N VAL A 112 13.93 17.12 5.56
CA VAL A 112 13.84 18.58 5.51
C VAL A 112 14.49 19.09 4.21
N PRO A 113 14.16 20.28 3.69
CA PRO A 113 14.80 20.79 2.47
C PRO A 113 16.31 21.01 2.60
N GLU A 114 16.77 21.37 3.80
CA GLU A 114 18.19 21.54 4.14
C GLU A 114 18.42 20.97 5.55
N PRO A 115 19.43 20.10 5.78
CA PRO A 115 19.65 19.50 7.09
C PRO A 115 19.84 20.59 8.17
N LEU A 116 19.17 20.48 9.32
CA LEU A 116 19.18 21.47 10.40
C LEU A 116 19.88 20.90 11.65
N THR A 117 20.47 21.77 12.46
CA THR A 117 21.00 21.42 13.79
C THR A 117 20.13 22.00 14.91
N GLY A 118 20.28 21.48 16.13
CA GLY A 118 19.50 21.91 17.28
C GLY A 118 19.46 23.43 17.49
N PRO A 119 20.61 24.15 17.50
CA PRO A 119 20.62 25.61 17.63
C PRO A 119 19.94 26.35 16.47
N GLN A 120 19.98 25.81 15.25
CA GLN A 120 19.37 26.47 14.08
C GLN A 120 17.84 26.52 14.16
N VAL A 121 17.24 25.58 14.88
CA VAL A 121 15.80 25.54 15.19
C VAL A 121 15.50 26.01 16.61
N GLY A 122 16.46 26.64 17.30
CA GLY A 122 16.25 27.24 18.62
C GLY A 122 16.00 26.23 19.75
N LEU A 123 16.48 24.99 19.61
CA LEU A 123 16.24 23.93 20.59
C LEU A 123 17.16 24.06 21.80
N ALA A 124 16.59 23.75 22.96
CA ALA A 124 17.27 23.61 24.24
C ALA A 124 16.95 22.23 24.85
N PRO A 125 17.74 21.75 25.83
CA PRO A 125 17.30 20.62 26.65
C PRO A 125 15.91 20.89 27.25
N GLU A 126 15.16 19.81 27.49
CA GLU A 126 13.76 19.80 27.93
C GLU A 126 12.74 20.32 26.90
N ALA A 127 13.18 20.76 25.71
CA ALA A 127 12.26 21.14 24.66
C ALA A 127 11.37 19.94 24.27
N GLU A 128 10.07 20.18 24.20
CA GLU A 128 9.08 19.19 23.80
C GLU A 128 9.34 18.75 22.36
N VAL A 129 9.24 17.44 22.12
CA VAL A 129 9.25 16.81 20.79
C VAL A 129 7.95 16.04 20.62
N ARG A 130 7.30 16.20 19.46
CA ARG A 130 6.08 15.46 19.09
C ARG A 130 6.22 14.86 17.69
N PHE A 131 5.80 13.61 17.56
CA PHE A 131 5.60 12.90 16.30
C PHE A 131 4.10 12.74 16.10
N GLU A 132 3.57 13.47 15.13
CA GLU A 132 2.14 13.56 14.87
C GLU A 132 1.84 12.98 13.48
N GLN A 133 0.84 12.11 13.40
CA GLN A 133 0.37 11.62 12.11
C GLN A 133 -0.09 12.82 11.27
N ARG A 134 0.51 13.02 10.11
CA ARG A 134 0.18 14.15 9.25
C ARG A 134 -1.31 14.12 8.89
N ALA A 135 -2.06 15.14 9.32
CA ALA A 135 -3.36 15.42 8.72
C ALA A 135 -3.11 15.78 7.25
N GLU A 136 -3.58 14.96 6.31
CA GLU A 136 -3.26 15.11 4.88
C GLU A 136 -3.52 16.57 4.40
N ALA A 137 -2.45 17.31 4.09
CA ALA A 137 -2.55 18.63 3.48
C ALA A 137 -3.08 18.49 2.03
N ARG A 138 -4.28 19.03 1.79
CA ARG A 138 -5.01 18.96 0.51
C ARG A 138 -4.27 19.70 -0.62
N SER A 139 -3.81 18.98 -1.64
CA SER A 139 -3.50 19.56 -2.96
C SER A 139 -4.80 19.85 -3.74
N PRO A 140 -4.90 20.97 -4.47
CA PRO A 140 -6.08 21.31 -5.24
C PRO A 140 -6.05 20.59 -6.60
N GLY A 141 -6.73 19.46 -6.69
CA GLY A 141 -6.90 18.73 -7.95
C GLY A 141 -7.77 17.49 -7.76
N ALA A 142 -9.09 17.69 -7.87
CA ALA A 142 -10.17 16.73 -7.54
C ALA A 142 -10.18 16.30 -6.06
N SER A 143 -11.32 16.48 -5.37
CA SER A 143 -11.40 16.24 -3.92
C SER A 143 -11.03 14.79 -3.56
N MET A 144 -9.83 14.60 -2.99
CA MET A 144 -9.30 13.32 -2.50
C MET A 144 -9.52 13.12 -0.99
N ASN A 145 -10.40 13.90 -0.37
CA ASN A 145 -10.87 13.62 0.99
C ASN A 145 -12.27 13.05 0.90
N PRO A 146 -12.59 11.98 1.64
CA PRO A 146 -13.97 11.57 1.76
C PRO A 146 -14.78 12.76 2.30
N ARG A 147 -15.95 12.99 1.70
CA ARG A 147 -16.93 14.02 2.06
C ARG A 147 -17.20 14.04 3.56
N ILE A 148 -17.21 12.87 4.19
CA ILE A 148 -17.32 12.66 5.65
C ILE A 148 -16.52 11.41 6.06
N ASN A 149 -16.01 11.39 7.30
CA ASN A 149 -15.44 10.19 7.90
C ASN A 149 -16.53 9.42 8.65
N LEU A 150 -17.11 8.40 8.00
CA LEU A 150 -18.21 7.62 8.58
C LEU A 150 -17.78 6.80 9.80
N ALA A 151 -16.51 6.37 9.87
CA ALA A 151 -16.00 5.59 11.00
C ALA A 151 -15.88 6.43 12.28
N GLU A 152 -15.56 7.72 12.15
CA GLU A 152 -15.49 8.67 13.28
C GLU A 152 -16.88 9.17 13.69
N LEU A 153 -17.74 9.48 12.72
CA LEU A 153 -19.06 10.06 12.99
C LEU A 153 -20.08 9.01 13.44
N GLU A 154 -20.00 7.79 12.91
CA GLU A 154 -20.93 6.69 13.18
C GLU A 154 -20.18 5.38 13.53
N PRO A 155 -19.37 5.37 14.62
CA PRO A 155 -18.49 4.26 14.94
C PRO A 155 -19.23 2.95 15.17
N ALA A 156 -20.41 2.98 15.81
CA ALA A 156 -21.20 1.78 16.07
C ALA A 156 -21.71 1.13 14.77
N ALA A 157 -22.20 1.94 13.82
CA ALA A 157 -22.66 1.45 12.53
C ALA A 157 -21.49 0.93 11.67
N TYR A 158 -20.35 1.62 11.70
CA TYR A 158 -19.14 1.17 11.01
C TYR A 158 -18.61 -0.16 11.59
N GLN A 159 -18.63 -0.32 12.92
CA GLN A 159 -18.30 -1.59 13.57
C GLN A 159 -19.26 -2.71 13.20
N ALA A 160 -20.56 -2.44 13.06
CA ALA A 160 -21.52 -3.43 12.58
C ALA A 160 -21.20 -3.90 11.15
N MET A 161 -20.79 -2.97 10.27
CA MET A 161 -20.32 -3.31 8.92
C MET A 161 -19.06 -4.19 8.94
N LEU A 162 -18.10 -3.92 9.84
CA LEU A 162 -16.94 -4.79 10.04
C LEU A 162 -17.34 -6.17 10.61
N GLY A 163 -18.39 -6.23 11.43
CA GLY A 163 -18.97 -7.48 11.91
C GLY A 163 -19.48 -8.37 10.76
N LEU A 164 -20.07 -7.78 9.71
CA LEU A 164 -20.44 -8.52 8.50
C LEU A 164 -19.21 -9.09 7.78
N GLU A 165 -18.13 -8.34 7.67
CA GLU A 165 -16.87 -8.85 7.09
C GLU A 165 -16.28 -9.99 7.93
N GLN A 166 -16.32 -9.87 9.26
CA GLN A 166 -15.84 -10.92 10.16
C GLN A 166 -16.69 -12.19 10.05
N TYR A 167 -18.01 -12.05 9.92
CA TYR A 167 -18.88 -13.18 9.58
C TYR A 167 -18.46 -13.83 8.25
N LEU A 168 -18.23 -13.04 7.20
CA LEU A 168 -17.80 -13.55 5.89
C LEU A 168 -16.44 -14.25 5.95
N ALA A 169 -15.54 -13.88 6.86
CA ALA A 169 -14.28 -14.60 7.07
C ALA A 169 -14.50 -16.06 7.50
N SER A 170 -15.62 -16.36 8.15
CA SER A 170 -16.06 -17.71 8.55
C SER A 170 -17.02 -18.38 7.53
N SER A 171 -17.18 -17.78 6.35
CA SER A 171 -18.11 -18.25 5.31
C SER A 171 -17.78 -19.66 4.80
N PRO A 172 -18.79 -20.48 4.44
CA PRO A 172 -18.57 -21.75 3.74
C PRO A 172 -18.07 -21.58 2.30
N LEU A 173 -18.05 -20.36 1.76
CA LEU A 173 -17.55 -20.07 0.43
C LEU A 173 -16.01 -19.94 0.42
N PRO A 174 -15.33 -20.51 -0.60
CA PRO A 174 -13.90 -20.30 -0.78
C PRO A 174 -13.54 -18.81 -0.82
N ALA A 175 -12.46 -18.43 -0.13
CA ALA A 175 -12.00 -17.04 -0.12
C ALA A 175 -11.75 -16.45 -1.53
N PRO A 176 -11.13 -17.19 -2.48
CA PRO A 176 -10.95 -16.68 -3.85
C PRO A 176 -12.28 -16.34 -4.54
N LEU A 177 -13.29 -17.19 -4.39
CA LEU A 177 -14.62 -16.94 -4.96
C LEU A 177 -15.27 -15.69 -4.36
N ARG A 178 -15.15 -15.49 -3.04
CA ARG A 178 -15.68 -14.29 -2.38
C ARG A 178 -15.03 -13.03 -2.92
N GLU A 179 -13.71 -13.00 -3.10
CA GLU A 179 -13.02 -11.82 -3.63
C GLU A 179 -13.34 -11.56 -5.11
N LEU A 180 -13.52 -12.59 -5.95
CA LEU A 180 -14.01 -12.41 -7.32
C LEU A 180 -15.41 -11.78 -7.36
N VAL A 181 -16.33 -12.23 -6.50
CA VAL A 181 -17.68 -11.68 -6.38
C VAL A 181 -17.63 -10.21 -5.91
N LYS A 182 -16.85 -9.93 -4.87
CA LYS A 182 -16.70 -8.57 -4.32
C LYS A 182 -16.08 -7.60 -5.33
N LEU A 183 -15.04 -8.04 -6.04
CA LEU A 183 -14.40 -7.29 -7.09
C LEU A 183 -15.38 -7.00 -8.24
N ARG A 184 -16.14 -8.01 -8.69
CA ARG A 184 -17.09 -7.83 -9.80
C ARG A 184 -18.24 -6.87 -9.45
N ALA A 185 -18.82 -7.00 -8.26
CA ALA A 185 -19.85 -6.07 -7.79
C ALA A 185 -19.31 -4.62 -7.71
N SER A 186 -18.08 -4.46 -7.22
CA SER A 186 -17.42 -3.16 -7.12
C SER A 186 -17.13 -2.53 -8.49
N GLN A 187 -16.74 -3.33 -9.49
CA GLN A 187 -16.59 -2.88 -10.88
C GLN A 187 -17.91 -2.38 -11.47
N LEU A 188 -19.02 -3.08 -11.20
CA LEU A 188 -20.35 -2.68 -11.68
C LEU A 188 -20.84 -1.39 -11.04
N ASN A 189 -20.59 -1.21 -9.74
CA ASN A 189 -20.96 0.00 -9.01
C ASN A 189 -20.01 1.18 -9.27
N GLY A 190 -18.85 0.95 -9.90
CA GLY A 190 -17.83 1.97 -10.14
C GLY A 190 -17.09 2.44 -8.88
N CYS A 191 -17.06 1.63 -7.82
CA CYS A 191 -16.32 1.95 -6.60
C CYS A 191 -14.81 1.71 -6.81
N SER A 192 -14.05 2.73 -7.22
CA SER A 192 -12.61 2.61 -7.47
C SER A 192 -11.83 2.12 -6.24
N PHE A 193 -12.15 2.63 -5.05
CA PHE A 193 -11.56 2.18 -3.79
C PHE A 193 -11.76 0.68 -3.56
N CYS A 194 -12.99 0.21 -3.71
CA CYS A 194 -13.36 -1.18 -3.48
C CYS A 194 -12.77 -2.11 -4.55
N VAL A 195 -12.67 -1.65 -5.80
CA VAL A 195 -12.00 -2.38 -6.89
C VAL A 195 -10.53 -2.62 -6.54
N GLU A 196 -9.82 -1.60 -6.08
CA GLU A 196 -8.40 -1.75 -5.71
C GLU A 196 -8.24 -2.67 -4.49
N LEU A 197 -9.07 -2.50 -3.47
CA LEU A 197 -9.06 -3.34 -2.27
C LEU A 197 -9.23 -4.82 -2.60
N HIS A 198 -10.28 -5.17 -3.34
CA HIS A 198 -10.59 -6.56 -3.66
C HIS A 198 -9.64 -7.16 -4.70
N ARG A 199 -9.07 -6.35 -5.60
CA ARG A 199 -7.99 -6.79 -6.48
C ARG A 199 -6.76 -7.21 -5.67
N HIS A 200 -6.34 -6.38 -4.71
CA HIS A 200 -5.20 -6.68 -3.85
C HIS A 200 -5.47 -7.91 -2.95
N GLN A 201 -6.65 -8.00 -2.34
CA GLN A 201 -7.05 -9.15 -1.53
C GLN A 201 -7.09 -10.46 -2.34
N ALA A 202 -7.63 -10.41 -3.57
CA ALA A 202 -7.61 -11.56 -4.46
C ALA A 202 -6.18 -11.98 -4.84
N GLY A 203 -5.30 -11.02 -5.15
CA GLY A 203 -3.89 -11.29 -5.44
C GLY A 203 -3.15 -11.95 -4.28
N ASN A 204 -3.37 -11.48 -3.05
CA ASN A 204 -2.83 -12.12 -1.84
C ASN A 204 -3.39 -13.54 -1.62
N GLY A 205 -4.57 -13.82 -2.14
CA GLY A 205 -5.20 -15.14 -2.16
C GLY A 205 -4.73 -16.05 -3.30
N GLY A 206 -3.76 -15.62 -4.12
CA GLY A 206 -3.19 -16.40 -5.21
C GLY A 206 -3.86 -16.20 -6.58
N GLU A 207 -4.80 -15.26 -6.72
CA GLU A 207 -5.33 -14.90 -8.04
C GLU A 207 -4.27 -14.19 -8.90
N THR A 208 -4.33 -14.41 -10.21
CA THR A 208 -3.37 -13.81 -11.17
C THR A 208 -3.92 -12.53 -11.76
N ASP A 209 -3.04 -11.58 -12.08
CA ASP A 209 -3.43 -10.34 -12.79
C ASP A 209 -4.19 -10.62 -14.10
N GLU A 210 -3.85 -11.71 -14.80
CA GLU A 210 -4.52 -12.15 -16.03
C GLU A 210 -5.98 -12.55 -15.76
N ARG A 211 -6.24 -13.38 -14.74
CA ARG A 211 -7.59 -13.78 -14.35
C ARG A 211 -8.41 -12.59 -13.86
N LEU A 212 -7.82 -11.74 -13.01
CA LEU A 212 -8.47 -10.54 -12.48
C LEU A 212 -8.82 -9.53 -13.60
N SER A 213 -7.94 -9.36 -14.58
CA SER A 213 -8.21 -8.51 -15.76
C SER A 213 -9.34 -9.09 -16.64
N SER A 214 -9.46 -10.42 -16.70
CA SER A 214 -10.51 -11.10 -17.46
C SER A 214 -11.90 -11.02 -16.80
N LEU A 215 -11.98 -10.70 -15.51
CA LEU A 215 -13.21 -10.71 -14.72
C LEU A 215 -14.30 -9.78 -15.27
N VAL A 216 -13.95 -8.62 -15.84
CA VAL A 216 -14.94 -7.70 -16.45
C VAL A 216 -15.69 -8.33 -17.64
N ARG A 217 -15.09 -9.35 -18.28
CA ARG A 217 -15.64 -10.10 -19.40
C ARG A 217 -15.76 -11.59 -19.09
N TRP A 218 -16.00 -11.96 -17.83
CA TRP A 218 -16.00 -13.35 -17.35
C TRP A 218 -16.86 -14.32 -18.18
N ARG A 219 -17.96 -13.87 -18.77
CA ARG A 219 -18.81 -14.70 -19.66
C ARG A 219 -18.07 -15.21 -20.90
N ALA A 220 -17.14 -14.44 -21.44
CA ALA A 220 -16.34 -14.83 -22.60
C ALA A 220 -14.96 -15.40 -22.21
N ALA A 221 -14.57 -15.28 -20.95
CA ALA A 221 -13.28 -15.77 -20.47
C ALA A 221 -13.38 -17.28 -20.14
N PRO A 222 -12.45 -18.12 -20.63
CA PRO A 222 -12.47 -19.56 -20.39
C PRO A 222 -11.94 -19.96 -19.01
N CYS A 223 -11.30 -19.03 -18.28
CA CYS A 223 -10.62 -19.33 -17.03
C CYS A 223 -11.57 -19.51 -15.82
N PHE A 224 -12.85 -19.15 -15.92
CA PHE A 224 -13.80 -19.31 -14.81
C PHE A 224 -14.60 -20.60 -14.94
N SER A 225 -14.66 -21.37 -13.84
CA SER A 225 -15.46 -22.58 -13.68
C SER A 225 -16.98 -22.32 -13.72
N ALA A 226 -17.78 -23.37 -13.91
CA ALA A 226 -19.24 -23.23 -13.93
C ALA A 226 -19.80 -22.63 -12.62
N ALA A 227 -19.29 -23.06 -11.46
CA ALA A 227 -19.68 -22.53 -10.16
C ALA A 227 -19.30 -21.04 -9.99
N GLU A 228 -18.09 -20.64 -10.39
CA GLU A 228 -17.68 -19.23 -10.39
C GLU A 228 -18.57 -18.39 -11.31
N ARG A 229 -18.89 -18.91 -12.51
CA ARG A 229 -19.77 -18.24 -13.48
C ARG A 229 -21.19 -18.06 -12.93
N ALA A 230 -21.74 -19.07 -12.27
CA ALA A 230 -23.05 -18.98 -11.62
C ALA A 230 -23.05 -17.96 -10.48
N ALA A 231 -22.00 -17.97 -9.64
CA ALA A 231 -21.86 -16.98 -8.57
C ALA A 231 -21.71 -15.54 -9.10
N LEU A 232 -20.93 -15.35 -10.17
CA LEU A 232 -20.78 -14.05 -10.83
C LEU A 232 -22.09 -13.60 -11.48
N ALA A 233 -22.86 -14.49 -12.10
CA ALA A 233 -24.18 -14.18 -12.64
C ALA A 233 -25.13 -13.68 -11.54
N LEU A 234 -25.21 -14.40 -10.43
CA LEU A 234 -26.01 -14.02 -9.26
C LEU A 234 -25.55 -12.68 -8.69
N ALA A 235 -24.24 -12.48 -8.55
CA ALA A 235 -23.66 -11.23 -8.06
C ALA A 235 -23.99 -10.03 -8.96
N GLU A 236 -23.93 -10.18 -10.28
CA GLU A 236 -24.31 -9.11 -11.20
C GLU A 236 -25.81 -8.77 -11.11
N ALA A 237 -26.67 -9.80 -11.06
CA ALA A 237 -28.12 -9.62 -10.94
C ALA A 237 -28.50 -8.92 -9.61
N ALA A 238 -27.96 -9.40 -8.49
CA ALA A 238 -28.21 -8.85 -7.16
C ALA A 238 -27.50 -7.51 -6.90
N THR A 239 -26.51 -7.13 -7.72
CA THR A 239 -25.91 -5.78 -7.67
C THR A 239 -26.76 -4.77 -8.42
N ARG A 240 -27.28 -5.13 -9.59
CA ARG A 240 -28.02 -4.21 -10.46
C ARG A 240 -29.51 -4.07 -10.11
N LEU A 241 -30.10 -5.06 -9.44
CA LEU A 241 -31.51 -5.17 -9.01
C LEU A 241 -32.48 -4.31 -9.83
N GLY A 242 -33.21 -4.97 -10.76
CA GLY A 242 -34.37 -4.37 -11.41
C GLY A 242 -35.59 -4.31 -10.46
N THR A 243 -36.77 -4.03 -11.01
CA THR A 243 -38.03 -3.99 -10.24
C THR A 243 -38.41 -5.35 -9.65
N GLU A 244 -38.06 -6.43 -10.35
CA GLU A 244 -38.42 -7.81 -9.99
C GLU A 244 -37.32 -8.54 -9.19
N GLY A 245 -36.25 -7.86 -8.79
CA GLY A 245 -35.13 -8.48 -8.07
C GLY A 245 -34.25 -9.40 -8.93
N VAL A 246 -33.82 -10.52 -8.38
CA VAL A 246 -32.99 -11.54 -9.06
C VAL A 246 -33.90 -12.46 -9.88
N PRO A 247 -33.67 -12.65 -11.19
CA PRO A 247 -34.47 -13.59 -11.98
C PRO A 247 -34.32 -15.03 -11.50
N ASP A 248 -35.42 -15.79 -11.44
CA ASP A 248 -35.44 -17.19 -11.00
C ASP A 248 -34.40 -18.06 -11.73
N ALA A 249 -34.26 -17.92 -13.05
CA ALA A 249 -33.27 -18.68 -13.82
C ALA A 249 -31.81 -18.43 -13.38
N VAL A 250 -31.49 -17.24 -12.86
CA VAL A 250 -30.16 -16.93 -12.32
C VAL A 250 -29.98 -17.57 -10.94
N TRP A 251 -31.04 -17.56 -10.13
CA TRP A 251 -31.06 -18.24 -8.83
C TRP A 251 -30.93 -19.75 -8.99
N ASP A 252 -31.74 -20.36 -9.85
CA ASP A 252 -31.77 -21.80 -10.11
C ASP A 252 -30.42 -22.31 -10.63
N GLU A 253 -29.77 -21.54 -11.52
CA GLU A 253 -28.41 -21.86 -11.97
C GLU A 253 -27.42 -21.84 -10.81
N ALA A 254 -27.45 -20.82 -9.93
CA ALA A 254 -26.60 -20.82 -8.75
C ALA A 254 -26.89 -21.99 -7.80
N ALA A 255 -28.17 -22.33 -7.60
CA ALA A 255 -28.59 -23.44 -6.77
C ALA A 255 -28.18 -24.82 -7.31
N ALA A 256 -27.85 -24.92 -8.59
CA ALA A 256 -27.27 -26.13 -9.16
C ALA A 256 -25.80 -26.37 -8.71
N HIS A 257 -25.09 -25.35 -8.22
CA HIS A 257 -23.67 -25.44 -7.82
C HIS A 257 -23.41 -25.25 -6.32
N PHE A 258 -24.36 -24.66 -5.58
CA PHE A 258 -24.18 -24.27 -4.18
C PHE A 258 -25.33 -24.79 -3.32
N ASP A 259 -25.02 -25.30 -2.12
CA ASP A 259 -26.05 -25.64 -1.13
C ASP A 259 -26.70 -24.39 -0.52
N ASP A 260 -27.82 -24.56 0.20
CA ASP A 260 -28.58 -23.45 0.80
C ASP A 260 -27.71 -22.54 1.69
N ARG A 261 -26.73 -23.11 2.41
CA ARG A 261 -25.86 -22.35 3.30
C ARG A 261 -24.84 -21.54 2.50
N GLN A 262 -24.31 -22.10 1.42
CA GLN A 262 -23.41 -21.43 0.48
C GLN A 262 -24.13 -20.32 -0.30
N LEU A 263 -25.36 -20.57 -0.77
CA LEU A 263 -26.21 -19.56 -1.41
C LEU A 263 -26.51 -18.40 -0.47
N ALA A 264 -26.91 -18.67 0.76
CA ALA A 264 -27.13 -17.63 1.77
C ALA A 264 -25.86 -16.80 2.00
N ALA A 265 -24.70 -17.47 2.11
CA ALA A 265 -23.42 -16.79 2.25
C ALA A 265 -23.04 -15.96 1.00
N LEU A 266 -23.43 -16.40 -0.20
CA LEU A 266 -23.20 -15.68 -1.45
C LEU A 266 -24.06 -14.41 -1.50
N VAL A 267 -25.33 -14.50 -1.12
CA VAL A 267 -26.23 -13.35 -0.97
C VAL A 267 -25.66 -12.36 0.03
N MET A 268 -25.20 -12.83 1.20
CA MET A 268 -24.58 -11.97 2.21
C MET A 268 -23.27 -11.33 1.72
N THR A 269 -22.48 -12.05 0.93
CA THR A 269 -21.26 -11.50 0.30
C THR A 269 -21.61 -10.35 -0.64
N VAL A 270 -22.59 -10.55 -1.53
CA VAL A 270 -23.05 -9.54 -2.49
C VAL A 270 -23.67 -8.33 -1.80
N ALA A 271 -24.51 -8.55 -0.77
CA ALA A 271 -25.13 -7.49 0.00
C ALA A 271 -24.09 -6.63 0.74
N THR A 272 -23.12 -7.29 1.40
CA THR A 272 -22.08 -6.61 2.19
C THR A 272 -21.20 -5.73 1.30
N VAL A 273 -20.72 -6.24 0.15
CA VAL A 273 -19.92 -5.41 -0.77
C VAL A 273 -20.74 -4.28 -1.40
N ASN A 274 -22.03 -4.51 -1.67
CA ASN A 274 -22.93 -3.47 -2.16
C ASN A 274 -23.16 -2.36 -1.13
N ALA A 275 -23.20 -2.68 0.16
CA ALA A 275 -23.24 -1.71 1.24
C ALA A 275 -21.91 -0.93 1.33
N TRP A 276 -20.76 -1.60 1.26
CA TRP A 276 -19.46 -0.93 1.21
C TRP A 276 -19.30 -0.01 0.00
N ASN A 277 -19.73 -0.44 -1.18
CA ASN A 277 -19.71 0.39 -2.38
C ASN A 277 -20.56 1.66 -2.19
N ARG A 278 -21.75 1.54 -1.59
CA ARG A 278 -22.63 2.69 -1.28
C ARG A 278 -21.99 3.64 -0.28
N ILE A 279 -21.38 3.12 0.79
CA ILE A 279 -20.63 3.92 1.75
C ILE A 279 -19.51 4.67 1.03
N ALA A 280 -18.63 3.95 0.33
CA ALA A 280 -17.47 4.52 -0.33
C ALA A 280 -17.83 5.58 -1.38
N LEU A 281 -18.80 5.31 -2.25
CA LEU A 281 -19.21 6.25 -3.29
C LEU A 281 -19.92 7.48 -2.70
N SER A 282 -20.78 7.28 -1.69
CA SER A 282 -21.52 8.38 -1.06
C SER A 282 -20.60 9.28 -0.25
N THR A 283 -19.58 8.72 0.40
CA THR A 283 -18.55 9.48 1.11
C THR A 283 -17.42 9.92 0.18
N GLY A 284 -17.40 9.58 -1.10
CA GLY A 284 -16.33 10.02 -2.01
C GLY A 284 -14.96 9.39 -1.71
N LEU A 285 -14.93 8.20 -1.12
CA LEU A 285 -13.72 7.39 -1.04
C LEU A 285 -13.30 6.97 -2.45
N VAL A 286 -12.08 7.36 -2.83
CA VAL A 286 -11.47 7.02 -4.11
C VAL A 286 -10.20 6.22 -3.86
N ALA A 287 -9.89 5.26 -4.73
CA ALA A 287 -8.59 4.61 -4.71
C ALA A 287 -7.49 5.67 -4.86
N LYS A 288 -6.46 5.60 -4.01
CA LYS A 288 -5.27 6.43 -4.18
C LYS A 288 -4.61 5.99 -5.50
N ARG A 289 -4.19 6.95 -6.33
CA ARG A 289 -3.45 6.62 -7.56
C ARG A 289 -2.26 5.75 -7.19
N ALA A 290 -2.16 4.55 -7.78
CA ALA A 290 -0.90 3.83 -7.83
C ALA A 290 0.15 4.79 -8.41
N GLY A 291 1.27 4.96 -7.71
CA GLY A 291 2.37 5.80 -8.16
C GLY A 291 2.71 5.47 -9.61
N SER A 292 2.81 6.51 -10.43
CA SER A 292 3.25 6.51 -11.84
C SER A 292 4.07 5.27 -12.25
N LEU A 293 3.43 4.31 -12.93
CA LEU A 293 4.14 3.33 -13.75
C LEU A 293 4.62 4.03 -15.02
N ARG A 294 5.85 4.54 -14.97
CA ARG A 294 6.74 4.92 -16.08
C ARG A 294 8.16 4.73 -15.51
N GLU A 295 9.10 3.94 -16.02
CA GLU A 295 9.43 3.48 -17.37
C GLU A 295 10.15 2.11 -17.31
N HIS A 296 9.74 1.16 -18.14
CA HIS A 296 10.63 0.09 -18.60
C HIS A 296 10.37 -0.16 -20.09
N THR A 297 11.11 0.55 -20.93
CA THR A 297 11.53 0.08 -22.26
C THR A 297 12.85 0.77 -22.60
N GLU A 298 13.96 0.05 -22.47
CA GLU A 298 14.99 -0.18 -23.51
C GLU A 298 16.19 -0.93 -22.89
N PRO A 299 16.60 -2.09 -23.42
CA PRO A 299 17.85 -2.73 -23.03
C PRO A 299 19.02 -2.01 -23.73
N LYS A 300 19.85 -1.30 -22.95
CA LYS A 300 21.12 -0.77 -23.45
C LYS A 300 22.04 -1.92 -23.86
N GLY A 301 22.45 -1.88 -25.13
CA GLY A 301 23.19 -2.92 -25.81
C GLY A 301 24.53 -3.30 -25.17
N THR A 302 24.78 -4.60 -25.17
CA THR A 302 26.13 -5.16 -25.11
C THR A 302 26.83 -4.82 -26.42
N ARG A 303 27.95 -4.08 -26.34
CA ARG A 303 28.87 -3.90 -27.46
C ARG A 303 29.38 -5.27 -27.89
N LEU A 304 28.96 -5.75 -29.06
CA LEU A 304 29.72 -6.70 -29.84
C LEU A 304 30.69 -5.89 -30.69
N THR A 305 31.98 -6.02 -30.38
CA THR A 305 33.06 -5.53 -31.22
C THR A 305 33.01 -6.22 -32.57
N SER A 306 33.02 -5.41 -33.62
CA SER A 306 33.15 -5.76 -35.03
C SER A 306 34.32 -6.72 -35.28
N VAL A 307 34.05 -7.78 -36.03
CA VAL A 307 35.08 -8.50 -36.78
C VAL A 307 34.66 -8.45 -38.24
N ASP A 308 35.53 -7.84 -39.03
CA ASP A 308 35.41 -7.64 -40.47
C ASP A 308 35.24 -8.97 -41.22
N ALA A 309 34.36 -8.96 -42.23
CA ALA A 309 34.29 -9.99 -43.25
C ALA A 309 35.21 -9.61 -44.42
N PRO A 310 36.06 -10.50 -44.92
CA PRO A 310 36.57 -10.41 -46.28
C PRO A 310 35.70 -11.21 -47.24
N ASP A 311 35.45 -10.56 -48.37
CA ASP A 311 35.12 -11.13 -49.68
C ASP A 311 36.01 -12.34 -49.98
N ASP A 312 35.42 -13.45 -50.43
CA ASP A 312 35.91 -14.12 -51.65
C ASP A 312 34.98 -15.27 -52.06
N ALA A 313 34.32 -15.06 -53.20
CA ALA A 313 33.79 -16.13 -54.03
C ALA A 313 34.88 -16.56 -55.01
N ARG A 314 35.30 -17.84 -54.97
CA ARG A 314 35.58 -18.71 -56.15
C ARG A 314 36.22 -20.04 -55.74
N GLY A 315 35.52 -21.12 -56.10
CA GLY A 315 36.09 -22.14 -57.00
C GLY A 315 36.75 -23.38 -56.40
N GLY A 316 36.13 -24.54 -56.71
CA GLY A 316 36.75 -25.89 -56.81
C GLY A 316 37.11 -26.51 -55.45
N GLY A 317 36.83 -27.77 -55.15
CA GLY A 317 36.78 -28.98 -55.97
C GLY A 317 37.46 -30.08 -55.14
N GLU A 318 36.96 -31.31 -55.29
CA GLU A 318 37.47 -32.59 -54.77
C GLU A 318 37.19 -33.00 -53.31
N ALA A 319 36.46 -34.13 -53.23
CA ALA A 319 36.35 -35.06 -52.11
C ALA A 319 37.53 -36.07 -52.15
N PRO A 320 37.46 -37.22 -51.44
CA PRO A 320 37.37 -37.48 -50.01
C PRO A 320 38.63 -38.26 -49.51
N GLN A 321 38.81 -38.47 -48.20
CA GLN A 321 39.36 -39.73 -47.66
C GLN A 321 39.39 -39.79 -46.12
N VAL A 322 38.78 -40.86 -45.61
CA VAL A 322 38.99 -41.52 -44.30
C VAL A 322 40.10 -42.56 -44.53
N PRO A 323 41.11 -42.74 -43.65
CA PRO A 323 41.07 -43.73 -42.53
C PRO A 323 41.95 -43.30 -41.32
N ALA A 324 42.05 -43.98 -40.17
CA ALA A 324 41.67 -45.29 -39.67
C ALA A 324 41.35 -45.18 -38.16
#